data_AF-A0A0F2I0K6-F1
#
_entry.id   AF-A0A0F2I0K6-F1
#
_cell.length_a   1.000
_cell.length_b   1.000
_cell.length_c   1.000
_cell.angle_alpha   90.00
_cell.angle_beta   90.00
_cell.angle_gamma   90.00
#
_symmetry.space_group_name_H-M   'P 1'
#
loop_
_entity.id
_entity.type
_entity.pdbx_description
1 polymer ?
#
loop_
_entity_poly.entity_id
_entity_poly.type
_entity_poly.pdbx_seq_one_letter_code
_entity_poly.pdbx_strand_id
1 'polypeptide(L)'
;MLSVNDNRQPRRSKFNSVNVQEVHSNVEQEVIEITTDKLKIILIEHLDSLLKGSSWQTPLSILITVLIVFCTANFQPFLTLSADSWKAIFVLLGIGSAIWLLYALSQMKKKQSVDDFLDRVKNKT
;
A
#
# COMPACT_ATOMS: atom_id res chain seq x y z
N MET A 1 -34.52 74.24 -0.57
CA MET A 1 -33.09 74.10 -0.19
C MET A 1 -33.04 73.80 1.30
N LEU A 2 -32.96 72.53 1.70
CA LEU A 2 -32.74 72.09 3.08
C LEU A 2 -31.68 70.99 3.04
N SER A 3 -30.55 71.25 3.68
CA SER A 3 -29.38 70.37 3.72
C SER A 3 -29.65 69.23 4.71
N VAL A 4 -29.75 68.00 4.22
CA VAL A 4 -29.79 66.79 5.06
C VAL A 4 -28.36 66.35 5.31
N ASN A 5 -27.89 66.61 6.53
CA ASN A 5 -26.62 66.13 7.07
C ASN A 5 -26.77 64.65 7.49
N ASP A 6 -26.46 63.73 6.58
CA ASP A 6 -26.43 62.28 6.89
C ASP A 6 -25.05 61.88 7.40
N ASN A 7 -24.83 62.02 8.70
CA ASN A 7 -23.59 61.65 9.38
C ASN A 7 -23.61 60.16 9.80
N ARG A 8 -23.73 59.26 8.82
CA ARG A 8 -23.64 57.81 9.05
C ARG A 8 -22.23 57.30 8.75
N GLN A 9 -21.41 57.23 9.79
CA GLN A 9 -20.14 56.50 9.75
C GLN A 9 -20.43 54.99 9.60
N PRO A 10 -19.91 54.30 8.57
CA PRO A 10 -20.08 52.85 8.47
C PRO A 10 -19.31 52.17 9.60
N ARG A 11 -20.00 51.31 10.35
CA ARG A 11 -19.40 50.41 11.35
C ARG A 11 -18.32 49.58 10.67
N ARG A 12 -17.04 49.86 10.97
CA ARG A 12 -15.90 49.05 10.52
C ARG A 12 -16.02 47.64 11.10
N SER A 13 -16.55 46.72 10.30
CA SER A 13 -16.38 45.29 10.50
C SER A 13 -14.88 45.01 10.45
N LYS A 14 -14.32 44.58 11.59
CA LYS A 14 -12.90 44.24 11.74
C LYS A 14 -12.67 42.89 11.06
N PHE A 15 -12.67 42.87 9.73
CA PHE A 15 -12.10 41.75 8.99
C PHE A 15 -10.61 41.72 9.29
N ASN A 16 -10.16 40.66 9.96
CA ASN A 16 -8.75 40.32 9.94
C ASN A 16 -8.39 40.07 8.47
N SER A 17 -7.77 41.05 7.82
CA SER A 17 -7.16 40.87 6.52
C SER A 17 -5.98 39.93 6.72
N VAL A 18 -6.21 38.64 6.49
CA VAL A 18 -5.12 37.69 6.31
C VAL A 18 -4.41 38.15 5.04
N ASN A 19 -3.21 38.70 5.21
CA ASN A 19 -2.37 39.08 4.08
C ASN A 19 -1.80 37.79 3.48
N VAL A 20 -2.50 37.26 2.49
CA VAL A 20 -2.05 36.11 1.73
C VAL A 20 -0.92 36.60 0.82
N GLN A 21 0.31 36.47 1.31
CA GLN A 21 1.50 36.95 0.60
C GLN A 21 1.72 36.23 -0.73
N GLU A 22 1.24 34.99 -0.88
CA GLU A 22 1.26 34.25 -2.15
C GLU A 22 0.32 33.04 -2.07
N VAL A 23 -0.61 32.90 -3.02
CA VAL A 23 -1.33 31.64 -3.25
C VAL A 23 -0.58 30.90 -4.35
N HIS A 24 0.29 29.98 -3.97
CA HIS A 24 0.88 29.04 -4.91
C HIS A 24 -0.16 27.96 -5.24
N SER A 25 -0.93 28.18 -6.31
CA SER A 25 -1.76 27.11 -6.89
C SER A 25 -0.90 26.26 -7.82
N ASN A 26 -0.02 25.43 -7.24
CA ASN A 26 0.67 24.37 -7.98
C ASN A 26 -0.26 23.16 -8.18
N VAL A 27 -1.47 23.41 -8.68
CA VAL A 27 -2.48 22.40 -8.97
C VAL A 27 -2.75 22.48 -10.47
N GLU A 28 -1.76 22.10 -11.27
CA GLU A 28 -2.00 21.71 -12.66
C GLU A 28 -2.93 20.50 -12.62
N GLN A 29 -4.23 20.75 -12.73
CA GLN A 29 -5.25 19.72 -12.76
C GLN A 29 -5.21 19.06 -14.14
N GLU A 30 -4.73 17.83 -14.17
CA GLU A 30 -4.73 17.01 -15.38
C GLU A 30 -6.07 16.27 -15.51
N VAL A 31 -6.81 16.54 -16.59
CA VAL A 31 -8.04 15.83 -16.91
C VAL A 31 -7.69 14.65 -17.81
N ILE A 32 -7.88 13.43 -17.29
CA ILE A 32 -7.64 12.20 -18.04
C ILE A 32 -8.99 11.68 -18.54
N GLU A 33 -9.29 11.92 -19.82
CA GLU A 33 -10.51 11.46 -20.46
C GLU A 33 -10.28 10.07 -21.09
N ILE A 34 -10.90 9.04 -20.53
CA ILE A 34 -10.79 7.65 -21.00
C ILE A 34 -12.15 6.99 -21.09
N THR A 35 -12.26 5.96 -21.93
CA THR A 35 -13.48 5.15 -22.02
C THR A 35 -13.66 4.29 -20.77
N THR A 36 -14.93 4.06 -20.39
CA THR A 36 -15.27 3.17 -19.26
C THR A 36 -14.69 1.77 -19.40
N ASP A 37 -14.58 1.27 -20.64
CA ASP A 37 -14.01 -0.05 -20.92
C ASP A 37 -12.51 -0.11 -20.59
N LYS A 38 -11.73 0.89 -21.03
CA LYS A 38 -10.32 1.01 -20.65
C LYS A 38 -10.14 1.16 -19.14
N LEU A 39 -10.97 1.97 -18.49
CA LEU A 39 -10.92 2.13 -17.04
C LEU A 39 -11.13 0.81 -16.30
N LYS A 40 -12.11 0.00 -16.73
CA LYS A 40 -12.38 -1.32 -16.14
C LYS A 40 -11.18 -2.25 -16.26
N ILE A 41 -10.55 -2.31 -17.43
CA ILE A 41 -9.37 -3.17 -17.66
C ILE A 41 -8.24 -2.80 -16.70
N ILE A 42 -7.87 -1.51 -16.65
CA ILE A 42 -6.76 -1.04 -15.81
C ILE A 42 -7.08 -1.23 -14.31
N LEU A 43 -8.33 -1.02 -13.90
CA LEU A 43 -8.76 -1.24 -12.52
C LEU A 43 -8.68 -2.72 -12.13
N ILE A 44 -9.10 -3.63 -13.01
CA ILE A 44 -9.00 -5.08 -12.79
C ILE A 44 -7.52 -5.50 -12.69
N GLU A 45 -6.66 -5.02 -13.58
CA GLU A 45 -5.21 -5.30 -13.52
C GLU A 45 -4.58 -4.81 -12.21
N HIS A 46 -5.00 -3.65 -11.73
CA HIS A 46 -4.52 -3.09 -10.46
C HIS A 46 -5.02 -3.93 -9.27
N LEU A 47 -6.31 -4.28 -9.24
CA LEU A 47 -6.87 -5.14 -8.18
C LEU A 47 -6.22 -6.52 -8.16
N ASP A 48 -6.01 -7.16 -9.31
CA ASP A 48 -5.31 -8.44 -9.41
C ASP A 48 -3.86 -8.33 -8.94
N SER A 49 -3.22 -7.19 -9.19
CA SER A 49 -1.87 -6.91 -8.70
C SER A 49 -1.84 -6.75 -7.18
N LEU A 50 -2.85 -6.09 -6.59
CA LEU A 50 -2.99 -6.00 -5.14
C LEU A 50 -3.30 -7.36 -4.49
N LEU A 51 -4.19 -8.15 -5.09
CA LEU A 51 -4.55 -9.49 -4.63
C LEU A 51 -3.35 -10.45 -4.71
N LYS A 52 -2.57 -10.43 -5.80
CA LYS A 52 -1.29 -11.16 -5.88
C LYS A 52 -0.24 -10.64 -4.89
N GLY A 53 -0.47 -9.46 -4.30
CA GLY A 53 0.40 -8.84 -3.30
C GLY A 53 0.27 -9.46 -1.92
N SER A 54 -0.78 -10.22 -1.64
CA SER A 54 -1.00 -10.90 -0.35
C SER A 54 -0.37 -12.29 -0.25
N SER A 55 0.22 -12.82 -1.34
CA SER A 55 0.77 -14.19 -1.39
C SER A 55 1.96 -14.45 -0.46
N TRP A 56 2.48 -13.44 0.24
CA TRP A 56 3.49 -13.59 1.31
C TRP A 56 2.90 -14.10 2.63
N GLN A 57 1.58 -14.04 2.81
CA GLN A 57 0.91 -14.53 4.02
C GLN A 57 1.05 -16.05 4.17
N THR A 58 0.99 -16.79 3.06
CA THR A 58 1.14 -18.25 3.03
C THR A 58 2.53 -18.73 3.47
N PRO A 59 3.66 -18.22 2.94
CA PRO A 59 4.97 -18.62 3.44
C PRO A 59 5.21 -18.14 4.88
N LEU A 60 4.65 -17.00 5.30
CA LEU A 60 4.76 -16.51 6.68
C LEU A 60 4.07 -17.46 7.68
N SER A 61 2.87 -17.93 7.37
CA SER A 61 2.14 -18.85 8.26
C SER A 61 2.85 -20.18 8.42
N ILE A 62 3.46 -20.69 7.34
CA ILE A 62 4.31 -21.90 7.39
C ILE A 62 5.52 -21.67 8.29
N LEU A 63 6.21 -20.53 8.16
CA LEU A 63 7.39 -20.20 8.96
C LEU A 63 7.04 -20.14 10.46
N ILE A 64 5.94 -19.47 10.80
CA ILE A 64 5.41 -19.39 12.17
C ILE A 64 5.09 -20.79 12.71
N THR A 65 4.42 -21.62 11.91
CA THR A 65 4.10 -23.00 12.28
C THR A 65 5.36 -23.81 12.56
N VAL A 66 6.38 -23.72 11.69
CA VAL A 66 7.66 -24.41 11.88
C VAL A 66 8.35 -23.92 13.16
N LEU A 67 8.32 -22.62 13.47
CA LEU A 67 8.88 -22.08 14.72
C LEU A 67 8.15 -22.59 15.96
N ILE A 68 6.82 -22.66 15.92
CA ILE A 68 6.01 -23.21 17.02
C ILE A 68 6.34 -24.68 17.23
N VAL A 69 6.45 -25.46 16.16
CA VAL A 69 6.86 -26.87 16.23
C VAL A 69 8.27 -26.97 16.80
N PHE A 70 9.21 -26.11 16.39
CA PHE A 70 10.56 -26.10 16.97
C PHE A 70 10.61 -25.79 18.46
N CYS A 71 9.74 -24.91 18.95
CA CYS A 71 9.66 -24.57 20.37
C CYS A 71 8.90 -25.62 21.20
N THR A 72 7.89 -26.27 20.61
CA THR A 72 6.92 -27.09 21.35
C THR A 72 7.15 -28.59 21.18
N ALA A 73 7.72 -29.01 20.05
CA ALA A 73 7.90 -30.43 19.76
C ALA A 73 9.16 -30.98 20.43
N ASN A 74 8.97 -32.04 21.21
CA ASN A 74 10.07 -32.92 21.57
C ASN A 74 10.30 -33.89 20.42
N PHE A 75 11.40 -33.71 19.70
CA PHE A 75 11.82 -34.63 18.64
C PHE A 75 12.24 -35.96 19.28
N GLN A 76 11.29 -36.89 19.37
CA GLN A 76 11.51 -38.27 19.77
C GLN A 76 11.64 -39.14 18.52
N PRO A 77 12.40 -40.25 18.58
CA PRO A 77 12.42 -41.21 17.48
C PRO A 77 11.00 -41.74 17.26
N PHE A 78 10.48 -41.57 16.04
CA PHE A 78 9.12 -41.95 15.67
C PHE A 78 9.13 -42.51 14.24
N LEU A 79 8.35 -43.57 14.00
CA LEU A 79 8.26 -44.26 12.71
C LEU A 79 9.65 -44.58 12.11
N THR A 80 10.47 -45.35 12.85
CA THR A 80 11.81 -45.85 12.42
C THR A 80 12.89 -44.79 12.13
N LEU A 81 12.58 -43.50 12.22
CA LEU A 81 13.55 -42.41 12.04
C LEU A 81 14.06 -41.91 13.39
N SER A 82 15.36 -41.63 13.46
CA SER A 82 16.00 -40.99 14.62
C SER A 82 15.48 -39.56 14.80
N ALA A 83 15.54 -39.06 16.04
CA ALA A 83 15.16 -37.70 16.40
C ALA A 83 15.90 -36.64 15.53
N ASP A 84 17.16 -36.90 15.22
CA ASP A 84 17.99 -36.00 14.40
C ASP A 84 17.48 -35.88 12.96
N SER A 85 16.99 -36.96 12.36
CA SER A 85 16.42 -36.95 11.01
C SER A 85 15.13 -36.11 10.96
N TRP A 86 14.28 -36.22 11.98
CA TRP A 86 13.08 -35.40 12.09
C TRP A 86 13.41 -33.92 12.24
N LYS A 87 14.39 -33.59 13.09
CA LYS A 87 14.88 -32.22 13.24
C LYS A 87 15.40 -31.67 11.91
N ALA A 88 16.19 -32.45 11.16
CA ALA A 88 16.72 -32.03 9.87
C ALA A 88 15.62 -31.71 8.84
N ILE A 89 14.54 -32.50 8.79
CA ILE A 89 13.38 -32.24 7.91
C ILE A 89 12.71 -30.91 8.26
N PHE A 90 12.47 -30.65 9.55
CA PHE A 90 11.89 -29.38 9.99
C PHE A 90 12.81 -28.19 9.73
N VAL A 91 14.13 -28.35 9.88
CA VAL A 91 15.11 -27.32 9.48
C VAL A 91 14.99 -27.04 7.98
N LEU A 92 14.95 -28.09 7.14
CA LEU A 92 14.85 -27.95 5.69
C LEU A 92 13.56 -27.23 5.27
N LEU A 93 12.43 -27.59 5.88
CA LEU A 93 11.14 -26.92 5.68
C LEU A 93 11.18 -25.46 6.11
N GLY A 94 11.83 -25.16 7.25
CA GLY A 94 12.04 -23.81 7.73
C GLY A 94 12.87 -22.96 6.77
N ILE A 95 13.99 -23.50 6.28
CA ILE A 95 14.85 -22.83 5.29
C ILE A 95 14.09 -22.60 3.98
N GLY A 96 13.37 -23.62 3.49
CA GLY A 96 12.57 -23.50 2.27
C GLY A 96 11.49 -22.42 2.38
N SER A 97 10.79 -22.37 3.53
CA SER A 97 9.79 -21.34 3.82
C SER A 97 10.42 -19.94 3.93
N ALA A 98 11.60 -19.81 4.55
CA ALA A 98 12.32 -18.54 4.65
C ALA A 98 12.77 -18.02 3.28
N ILE A 99 13.30 -18.90 2.40
CA ILE A 99 13.66 -18.54 1.03
C ILE A 99 12.42 -18.10 0.24
N TRP A 100 11.31 -18.83 0.36
CA TRP A 100 10.04 -18.46 -0.26
C TRP A 100 9.57 -17.09 0.23
N LEU A 101 9.64 -16.83 1.54
CA LEU A 101 9.25 -15.56 2.13
C LEU A 101 10.12 -14.39 1.60
N LEU A 102 11.43 -14.59 1.50
CA LEU A 102 12.36 -13.63 0.88
C LEU A 102 12.01 -13.33 -0.58
N TYR A 103 11.67 -14.36 -1.36
CA TYR A 103 11.21 -14.20 -2.74
C TYR A 103 9.88 -13.43 -2.81
N ALA A 104 8.91 -13.79 -1.97
CA ALA A 104 7.60 -13.12 -1.91
C ALA A 104 7.74 -11.64 -1.50
N LEU A 105 8.58 -11.32 -0.51
CA LEU A 105 8.88 -9.95 -0.10
C LEU A 105 9.58 -9.15 -1.22
N SER A 106 10.48 -9.78 -1.96
CA SER A 106 11.16 -9.13 -3.09
C SER A 106 10.18 -8.82 -4.23
N GLN A 107 9.20 -9.68 -4.46
CA GLN A 107 8.12 -9.44 -5.42
C GLN A 107 7.14 -8.36 -4.96
N MET A 108 6.92 -8.19 -3.64
CA MET A 108 6.15 -7.05 -3.11
C MET A 108 6.83 -5.71 -3.33
N LYS A 109 8.16 -5.63 -3.13
CA LYS A 109 8.92 -4.39 -3.37
C LYS A 109 8.87 -3.94 -4.83
N LYS A 110 8.61 -4.86 -5.77
CA LYS A 110 8.41 -4.58 -7.19
C LYS A 110 6.98 -4.16 -7.55
N LYS A 111 6.02 -4.14 -6.62
CA LYS A 111 4.65 -3.78 -6.95
C LYS A 111 4.50 -2.27 -7.09
N GLN A 112 4.20 -1.92 -8.34
CA GLN A 112 3.79 -0.64 -8.90
C GLN A 112 3.12 0.30 -7.87
N SER A 113 3.76 1.46 -7.67
CA SER A 113 3.17 2.61 -6.97
C SER A 113 1.91 3.07 -7.70
N VAL A 114 1.02 3.77 -7.01
CA VAL A 114 -0.14 4.46 -7.60
C VAL A 114 0.27 5.38 -8.75
N ASP A 115 1.50 5.89 -8.71
CA ASP A 115 2.11 6.70 -9.78
C ASP A 115 2.23 5.94 -11.10
N ASP A 116 2.53 4.64 -11.05
CA ASP A 116 2.70 3.78 -12.22
C ASP A 116 1.34 3.36 -12.80
N PHE A 117 0.29 3.33 -11.97
CA PHE A 117 -1.09 3.27 -12.43
C PHE A 117 -1.49 4.56 -13.17
N LEU A 118 -1.15 5.72 -12.62
CA LEU A 118 -1.40 7.03 -13.24
C LEU A 118 -0.66 7.18 -14.57
N ASP A 119 0.59 6.76 -14.67
CA ASP A 119 1.36 6.80 -15.93
C ASP A 119 0.77 5.89 -17.02
N ARG A 120 0.26 4.70 -16.65
CA ARG A 120 -0.48 3.82 -17.56
C ARG A 120 -1.79 4.43 -18.04
N VAL A 121 -2.54 5.05 -17.13
CA VAL A 121 -3.81 5.72 -17.46
C VAL A 121 -3.57 6.94 -18.37
N LYS A 122 -2.46 7.64 -18.19
CA LYS A 122 -2.02 8.78 -19.00
C LYS A 122 -1.48 8.39 -20.39
N ASN A 123 -1.41 7.08 -20.69
CA ASN A 123 -0.90 6.56 -21.96
C ASN A 123 0.53 7.05 -22.29
N LYS A 124 1.34 7.32 -21.25
CA LYS A 124 2.76 7.62 -21.36
C LYS A 124 3.49 6.28 -21.52
N THR A 125 3.42 5.71 -22.72
CA THR A 125 4.33 4.65 -23.16
C THR A 125 5.55 5.28 -23.81
#